data_AF-A0A1V4R9Q7-F1
#
_entry.id   AF-A0A1V4R9Q7-F1
#
_cell.length_a   1.000
_cell.length_b   1.000
_cell.length_c   1.000
_cell.angle_alpha   90.00
_cell.angle_beta   90.00
_cell.angle_gamma   90.00
#
_symmetry.space_group_name_H-M   'P 1'
#
loop_
_entity.id
_entity.type
_entity.pdbx_description
1 polymer ?
#
loop_
_entity_poly.entity_id
_entity_poly.type
_entity_poly.pdbx_seq_one_letter_code
_entity_poly.pdbx_strand_id
1 'polypeptide(L)'
;MLLGWRKVPVDNSDIGEETGKSEPVIEQIFIQKNEKITDQLFFERKLYVIRKQIESIIRSSRIKQKAFFYITNISSRIFLYKGLLMPHQVENFFLDLKSRELRSSIVLVHSRYNTNTFPAWDLAQPFRMLAHNGEINTLRGNINWMHARESLMKSK
;
A
#
# COMPACT_ATOMS: atom_id res chain seq x y z
N MET A 1 -8.02 12.81 14.61
CA MET A 1 -9.41 12.79 14.12
C MET A 1 -9.41 12.29 12.68
N LEU A 2 -10.46 11.60 12.22
CA LEU A 2 -10.64 11.33 10.79
C LEU A 2 -11.09 12.65 10.14
N LEU A 3 -10.32 13.16 9.18
CA LEU A 3 -10.66 14.38 8.45
C LEU A 3 -11.57 14.09 7.26
N GLY A 4 -11.42 12.92 6.64
CA GLY A 4 -12.28 12.48 5.54
C GLY A 4 -11.57 11.55 4.58
N TRP A 5 -12.26 11.30 3.48
CA TRP A 5 -11.82 10.47 2.37
C TRP A 5 -11.75 11.29 1.09
N ARG A 6 -10.81 10.96 0.21
CA ARG A 6 -10.67 11.55 -1.12
C ARG A 6 -10.55 10.43 -2.14
N LYS A 7 -11.45 10.41 -3.11
CA LYS A 7 -11.28 9.57 -4.29
C LYS A 7 -10.03 10.05 -5.05
N VAL A 8 -9.11 9.13 -5.33
CA VAL A 8 -7.91 9.47 -6.11
C VAL A 8 -8.33 9.71 -7.57
N PRO A 9 -7.94 10.84 -8.17
CA PRO A 9 -8.24 11.09 -9.57
C PRO A 9 -7.38 10.16 -10.43
N VAL A 10 -8.04 9.30 -11.19
CA VAL A 10 -7.39 8.34 -12.08
C VAL A 10 -7.93 8.46 -13.51
N ASP A 11 -7.08 8.13 -14.48
CA ASP A 11 -7.46 7.99 -15.89
C ASP A 11 -7.11 6.57 -16.37
N ASN A 12 -8.15 5.79 -16.65
CA ASN A 12 -8.04 4.40 -17.06
C ASN A 12 -8.21 4.21 -18.58
N SER A 13 -8.14 5.28 -19.38
CA SER A 13 -8.28 5.17 -20.84
C SER A 13 -7.17 4.37 -21.52
N ASP A 14 -5.99 4.31 -20.89
CA ASP A 14 -4.76 3.71 -21.44
C ASP A 14 -4.44 2.33 -20.85
N ILE A 15 -5.28 1.79 -19.95
CA ILE A 15 -5.06 0.45 -19.36
C ILE A 15 -5.82 -0.63 -20.12
N GLY A 16 -5.24 -1.84 -20.18
CA GLY A 16 -5.88 -2.97 -20.86
C GLY A 16 -7.18 -3.42 -20.17
N GLU A 17 -8.14 -3.94 -20.94
CA GLU A 17 -9.48 -4.32 -20.47
C GLU A 17 -9.47 -5.22 -19.22
N GLU A 18 -8.62 -6.24 -19.19
CA GLU A 18 -8.47 -7.15 -18.04
C GLU A 18 -7.92 -6.46 -16.78
N THR A 19 -7.07 -5.45 -16.96
CA THR A 19 -6.56 -4.63 -15.87
C THR A 19 -7.69 -3.74 -15.32
N GLY A 20 -8.49 -3.14 -16.21
CA GLY A 20 -9.65 -2.33 -15.85
C GLY A 20 -10.73 -3.12 -15.11
N LYS A 21 -10.99 -4.38 -15.50
CA LYS A 21 -11.94 -5.27 -14.80
C LYS A 21 -11.55 -5.56 -13.34
N SER A 22 -10.25 -5.50 -13.02
CA SER A 22 -9.72 -5.74 -11.68
C SER A 22 -9.32 -4.45 -10.95
N GLU A 23 -9.57 -3.28 -11.55
CA GLU A 23 -9.25 -1.98 -10.98
C GLU A 23 -9.98 -1.79 -9.64
N PRO A 24 -9.25 -1.57 -8.53
CA PRO A 24 -9.87 -1.31 -7.24
C PRO A 24 -10.43 0.11 -7.19
N VAL A 25 -11.37 0.34 -6.28
CA VAL A 25 -11.70 1.71 -5.88
C VAL A 25 -10.52 2.26 -5.09
N ILE A 26 -9.88 3.32 -5.60
CA ILE A 26 -8.69 3.94 -4.99
C ILE A 26 -9.08 5.20 -4.22
N GLU A 27 -8.94 5.17 -2.90
CA GLU A 27 -9.23 6.29 -2.02
C GLU A 27 -8.08 6.58 -1.05
N GLN A 28 -7.91 7.86 -0.72
CA GLN A 28 -7.01 8.35 0.31
C GLN A 28 -7.81 8.70 1.56
N ILE A 29 -7.28 8.31 2.71
CA ILE A 29 -7.82 8.68 4.02
C ILE A 29 -6.94 9.77 4.64
N PHE A 30 -7.56 10.84 5.14
CA PHE A 30 -6.85 11.92 5.83
C PHE A 30 -7.04 11.80 7.33
N ILE A 31 -5.92 11.61 8.04
CA ILE A 31 -5.90 11.41 9.49
C ILE A 31 -5.15 12.59 10.13
N GLN A 32 -5.83 13.34 10.97
CA GLN A 32 -5.21 14.42 11.74
C GLN A 32 -4.40 13.85 12.89
N LYS A 33 -3.12 14.25 12.98
CA LYS A 33 -2.29 14.03 14.16
C LYS A 33 -2.89 14.77 15.35
N ASN A 34 -3.00 14.10 16.50
CA ASN A 34 -3.39 14.77 17.74
C ASN A 34 -2.29 15.77 18.14
N GLU A 35 -2.66 17.00 18.47
CA GLU A 35 -1.72 18.07 18.86
C GLU A 35 -0.84 17.70 20.05
N LYS A 36 -1.33 16.82 20.94
CA LYS A 36 -0.54 16.30 22.07
C LYS A 36 0.58 15.35 21.65
N ILE A 37 0.58 14.85 20.41
CA ILE A 37 1.63 14.00 19.85
C ILE A 37 2.71 14.88 19.24
N THR A 38 3.76 15.13 20.01
CA THR A 38 4.93 15.89 19.60
C THR A 38 5.94 15.03 18.84
N ASP A 39 6.11 13.76 19.24
CA ASP A 39 7.01 12.81 18.56
C ASP A 39 6.41 12.29 17.24
N GLN A 40 7.08 12.61 16.14
CA GLN A 40 6.72 12.17 14.80
C GLN A 40 6.78 10.64 14.67
N LEU A 41 7.78 9.98 15.28
CA LEU A 41 7.92 8.53 15.19
C LEU A 41 6.82 7.81 16.01
N PHE A 42 6.40 8.39 17.12
CA PHE A 42 5.21 7.93 17.84
C PHE A 42 3.96 7.99 16.98
N PHE A 43 3.76 9.07 16.21
CA PHE A 43 2.63 9.15 15.29
C PHE A 43 2.68 8.08 14.19
N GLU A 44 3.84 7.88 13.55
CA GLU A 44 4.03 6.81 12.56
C GLU A 44 3.76 5.41 13.15
N ARG A 45 4.17 5.14 14.40
CA ARG A 45 3.85 3.89 15.11
C ARG A 45 2.35 3.73 15.35
N LYS A 46 1.65 4.80 15.72
CA LYS A 46 0.18 4.77 15.85
C LYS A 46 -0.51 4.47 14.52
N LEU A 47 -0.06 5.10 13.43
CA LEU A 47 -0.56 4.84 12.07
C LEU A 47 -0.31 3.39 11.63
N TYR A 48 0.87 2.84 11.94
CA TYR A 48 1.19 1.42 11.73
C TYR A 48 0.19 0.51 12.47
N VAL A 49 -0.06 0.75 13.76
CA VAL A 49 -1.00 -0.03 14.57
C VAL A 49 -2.42 0.08 14.02
N ILE A 50 -2.87 1.28 13.67
CA ILE A 50 -4.19 1.51 13.05
C ILE A 50 -4.33 0.66 11.78
N ARG A 51 -3.36 0.72 10.87
CA ARG A 51 -3.38 -0.12 9.65
C ARG A 51 -3.48 -1.60 9.99
N LYS A 52 -2.67 -2.10 10.93
CA LYS A 52 -2.70 -3.52 11.34
C LYS A 52 -4.05 -3.93 11.94
N GLN A 53 -4.68 -3.05 12.73
CA GLN A 53 -6.00 -3.31 13.28
C GLN A 53 -7.07 -3.36 12.18
N ILE A 54 -7.07 -2.39 11.24
CA ILE A 54 -8.01 -2.38 10.12
C ILE A 54 -7.85 -3.65 9.27
N GLU A 55 -6.62 -4.01 8.89
CA GLU A 55 -6.32 -5.24 8.15
C GLU A 55 -6.87 -6.48 8.87
N SER A 56 -6.68 -6.56 10.20
CA SER A 56 -7.17 -7.67 11.02
C SER A 56 -8.70 -7.75 11.04
N ILE A 57 -9.37 -6.61 11.27
CA ILE A 57 -10.83 -6.49 11.32
C ILE A 57 -11.45 -6.88 9.98
N ILE A 58 -10.91 -6.37 8.86
CA ILE A 58 -11.43 -6.71 7.54
C ILE A 58 -11.23 -8.20 7.25
N ARG A 59 -10.06 -8.76 7.57
CA ARG A 59 -9.79 -10.20 7.36
C ARG A 59 -10.74 -11.10 8.15
N SER A 60 -11.06 -10.74 9.39
CA SER A 60 -11.99 -11.49 10.26
C SER A 60 -13.47 -11.19 10.00
N SER A 61 -13.78 -10.16 9.20
CA SER A 61 -15.16 -9.78 8.88
C SER A 61 -15.90 -10.80 8.02
N ARG A 62 -17.22 -10.63 7.93
CA ARG A 62 -18.12 -11.38 7.02
C ARG A 62 -18.26 -10.73 5.64
N ILE A 63 -17.48 -9.69 5.34
CA ILE A 63 -17.51 -9.00 4.03
C ILE A 63 -17.07 -9.99 2.94
N LYS A 64 -17.91 -10.20 1.92
CA LYS A 64 -17.63 -11.14 0.82
C LYS A 64 -16.35 -10.77 0.06
N GLN A 65 -16.15 -9.48 -0.20
CA GLN A 65 -15.03 -8.94 -0.98
C GLN A 65 -13.78 -8.63 -0.15
N LYS A 66 -13.69 -9.09 1.11
CA LYS A 66 -12.57 -8.74 2.01
C LYS A 66 -11.17 -9.09 1.48
N ALA A 67 -11.08 -10.05 0.56
CA ALA A 67 -9.82 -10.42 -0.09
C ALA A 67 -9.28 -9.33 -1.03
N PHE A 68 -10.13 -8.43 -1.53
CA PHE A 68 -9.74 -7.31 -2.41
C PHE A 68 -9.35 -6.05 -1.63
N PHE A 69 -9.52 -6.05 -0.30
CA PHE A 69 -9.16 -4.91 0.53
C PHE A 69 -7.65 -4.87 0.76
N TYR A 70 -7.03 -3.75 0.36
CA TYR A 70 -5.60 -3.54 0.57
C TYR A 70 -5.31 -2.09 0.94
N ILE A 71 -4.46 -1.91 1.95
CA ILE A 71 -3.93 -0.60 2.32
C ILE A 71 -2.48 -0.53 1.82
N THR A 72 -2.23 0.33 0.83
CA THR A 72 -0.88 0.59 0.30
C THR A 72 0.05 1.06 1.42
N ASN A 73 -0.30 2.16 2.07
CA ASN A 73 0.38 2.67 3.26
C ASN A 73 -0.54 3.57 4.08
N ILE A 74 -0.25 3.70 5.37
CA ILE A 74 -0.79 4.76 6.23
C ILE A 74 0.40 5.33 6.98
N SER A 75 0.85 6.51 6.53
CA SER A 75 2.00 7.24 7.05
C SER A 75 1.78 8.73 6.76
N SER A 76 2.40 9.60 7.56
CA SER A 76 2.45 11.03 7.27
C SER A 76 3.76 11.48 6.60
N ARG A 77 4.65 10.52 6.29
CA ARG A 77 5.93 10.77 5.62
C ARG A 77 6.06 10.11 4.25
N ILE A 78 5.33 9.04 4.03
CA ILE A 78 5.44 8.21 2.82
C ILE A 78 4.04 7.96 2.26
N PHE A 79 3.86 8.17 0.97
CA PHE A 79 2.69 7.69 0.24
C PHE A 79 3.17 6.91 -0.99
N LEU A 80 2.30 6.05 -1.53
CA LEU A 80 2.63 5.21 -2.66
C LEU A 80 1.50 5.26 -3.70
N TYR A 81 1.90 5.47 -4.95
CA TYR A 81 1.10 5.16 -6.12
C TYR A 81 1.67 3.88 -6.73
N LYS A 82 0.82 2.85 -6.85
CA LYS A 82 1.19 1.57 -7.44
C LYS A 82 -0.07 0.93 -8.04
N GLY A 83 0.13 0.12 -9.06
CA GLY A 83 -0.95 -0.60 -9.71
C GLY A 83 -0.41 -1.61 -10.70
N LEU A 84 -1.32 -2.35 -11.32
CA LEU A 84 -1.00 -3.23 -12.43
C LEU A 84 -0.87 -2.39 -13.71
N LEU A 85 0.23 -1.66 -13.83
CA LEU A 85 0.47 -0.69 -14.89
C LEU A 85 1.85 -0.90 -15.49
N MET A 86 1.99 -0.63 -16.78
CA MET A 86 3.29 -0.45 -17.41
C MET A 86 3.96 0.81 -16.86
N PRO A 87 5.31 0.88 -16.79
CA PRO A 87 6.00 2.03 -16.21
C PRO A 87 5.59 3.38 -16.81
N HIS A 88 5.36 3.45 -18.13
CA HIS A 88 4.95 4.68 -18.82
C HIS A 88 3.50 5.08 -18.52
N GLN A 89 2.65 4.16 -18.07
CA GLN A 89 1.24 4.41 -17.77
C GLN A 89 1.04 5.05 -16.40
N VAL A 90 2.02 4.94 -15.48
CA VAL A 90 1.85 5.35 -14.07
C VAL A 90 1.49 6.82 -13.93
N GLU A 91 2.20 7.72 -14.63
CA GLU A 91 1.94 9.16 -14.58
C GLU A 91 0.60 9.54 -15.23
N ASN A 92 0.20 8.84 -16.30
CA ASN A 92 -1.07 9.09 -16.95
C ASN A 92 -2.25 8.56 -16.13
N PHE A 93 -2.09 7.39 -15.52
CA PHE A 93 -3.13 6.79 -14.69
C PHE A 93 -3.37 7.57 -13.41
N PHE A 94 -2.33 7.93 -12.65
CA PHE A 94 -2.48 8.70 -11.41
C PHE A 94 -2.31 10.19 -11.67
N LEU A 95 -3.42 10.90 -11.90
CA LEU A 95 -3.41 12.31 -12.30
C LEU A 95 -2.72 13.24 -11.28
N ASP A 96 -2.68 12.84 -10.02
CA ASP A 96 -1.95 13.57 -8.97
C ASP A 96 -0.45 13.68 -9.24
N LEU A 97 0.15 12.73 -9.97
CA LEU A 97 1.58 12.74 -10.31
C LEU A 97 1.94 13.89 -11.25
N LYS A 98 0.97 14.43 -11.99
CA LYS A 98 1.16 15.60 -12.88
C LYS A 98 1.13 16.93 -12.13
N SER A 99 0.80 16.93 -10.83
CA SER A 99 0.70 18.14 -10.02
C SER A 99 2.08 18.66 -9.61
N ARG A 100 2.32 19.97 -9.81
CA ARG A 100 3.53 20.68 -9.36
C ARG A 100 3.64 20.81 -7.83
N GLU A 101 2.54 20.58 -7.13
CA GLU A 101 2.49 20.55 -5.65
C GLU A 101 3.01 19.23 -5.09
N LEU A 102 3.05 18.17 -5.90
CA LEU A 102 3.59 16.89 -5.47
C LEU A 102 5.12 16.93 -5.50
N ARG A 103 5.72 17.10 -4.32
CA ARG A 103 7.18 17.20 -4.17
C ARG A 103 7.66 16.18 -3.14
N SER A 104 8.80 15.57 -3.43
CA SER A 104 9.48 14.66 -2.52
C SER A 104 10.98 14.86 -2.59
N SER A 105 11.68 14.66 -1.48
CA SER A 105 13.15 14.62 -1.45
C SER A 105 13.70 13.30 -1.98
N ILE A 106 12.92 12.22 -1.90
CA ILE A 106 13.31 10.87 -2.30
C ILE A 106 12.13 10.21 -3.02
N VAL A 107 12.42 9.52 -4.12
CA VAL A 107 11.45 8.72 -4.87
C VAL A 107 12.02 7.32 -5.07
N LEU A 108 11.21 6.31 -4.80
CA LEU A 108 11.53 4.90 -5.07
C LEU A 108 10.55 4.38 -6.12
N VAL A 109 11.09 3.89 -7.24
CA VAL A 109 10.31 3.30 -8.33
C VAL A 109 10.64 1.82 -8.45
N HIS A 110 9.66 1.02 -8.87
CA HIS A 110 9.85 -0.40 -9.11
C HIS A 110 8.96 -0.88 -10.25
N SER A 111 9.54 -1.65 -11.17
CA SER A 111 8.80 -2.40 -12.20
C SER A 111 9.00 -3.89 -11.95
N ARG A 112 7.92 -4.67 -12.00
CA ARG A 112 7.95 -6.11 -11.77
C ARG A 112 7.58 -6.83 -13.07
N TYR A 113 8.41 -7.76 -13.50
CA TYR A 113 8.00 -8.79 -14.46
C TYR A 113 7.43 -9.97 -13.68
N ASN A 114 6.22 -10.43 -14.03
CA ASN A 114 5.57 -11.54 -13.34
C ASN A 114 5.29 -12.66 -14.32
N THR A 115 5.57 -13.90 -13.94
CA THR A 115 5.24 -15.11 -14.69
C THR A 115 3.81 -15.59 -14.43
N ASN A 116 3.09 -14.99 -13.46
CA ASN A 116 1.69 -15.30 -13.20
C ASN A 116 0.75 -14.52 -14.13
N THR A 117 -0.27 -15.21 -14.62
CA THR A 117 -1.32 -14.65 -15.51
C THR A 117 -2.48 -13.98 -14.76
N PHE A 118 -2.58 -14.14 -13.43
CA PHE A 118 -3.65 -13.51 -12.65
C PHE A 118 -3.25 -12.10 -12.19
N PRO A 119 -3.99 -11.05 -12.61
CA PRO A 119 -3.72 -9.67 -12.25
C PRO A 119 -3.99 -9.44 -10.75
N ALA A 120 -3.02 -8.87 -10.03
CA ALA A 120 -3.16 -8.55 -8.61
C ALA A 120 -2.53 -7.18 -8.31
N TRP A 121 -3.38 -6.17 -8.17
CA TRP A 121 -3.00 -4.78 -7.93
C TRP A 121 -2.21 -4.59 -6.61
N ASP A 122 -2.53 -5.38 -5.59
CA ASP A 122 -1.90 -5.33 -4.27
C ASP A 122 -0.46 -5.87 -4.28
N LEU A 123 -0.12 -6.76 -5.21
CA LEU A 123 1.21 -7.33 -5.40
C LEU A 123 2.17 -6.43 -6.20
N ALA A 124 1.68 -5.33 -6.77
CA ALA A 124 2.54 -4.30 -7.34
C ALA A 124 3.46 -3.72 -6.25
N GLN A 125 4.65 -3.30 -6.65
CA GLN A 125 5.66 -2.70 -5.78
C GLN A 125 5.85 -1.21 -6.15
N PRO A 126 6.37 -0.36 -5.25
CA PRO A 126 6.98 -0.68 -3.96
C PRO A 126 6.01 -1.17 -2.87
N PHE A 127 6.55 -1.91 -1.90
CA PHE A 127 5.91 -2.11 -0.59
C PHE A 127 6.20 -0.92 0.33
N ARG A 128 5.55 -0.91 1.49
CA ARG A 128 5.57 0.20 2.47
C ARG A 128 6.96 0.75 2.81
N MET A 129 7.97 -0.12 2.80
CA MET A 129 9.36 0.21 3.17
C MET A 129 10.41 -0.41 2.22
N LEU A 130 9.99 -1.12 1.16
CA LEU A 130 10.89 -1.97 0.37
C LEU A 130 10.43 -2.05 -1.08
N ALA A 131 11.39 -1.99 -2.00
CA ALA A 131 11.27 -2.52 -3.34
C ALA A 131 12.30 -3.66 -3.49
N HIS A 132 11.92 -4.75 -4.14
CA HIS A 132 12.71 -5.96 -4.22
C HIS A 132 12.73 -6.49 -5.66
N ASN A 133 13.93 -6.50 -6.24
CA ASN A 133 14.21 -7.14 -7.51
C ASN A 133 14.90 -8.48 -7.27
N GLY A 134 14.21 -9.58 -7.62
CA GLY A 134 14.68 -10.95 -7.41
C GLY A 134 13.63 -11.83 -6.72
N GLU A 135 14.07 -13.01 -6.29
CA GLU A 135 13.23 -14.01 -5.64
C GLU A 135 13.81 -14.45 -4.29
N ILE A 136 12.94 -14.61 -3.29
CA ILE A 136 13.34 -15.12 -1.98
C ILE A 136 13.15 -16.64 -1.98
N ASN A 137 14.20 -17.38 -2.33
CA ASN A 137 14.17 -18.85 -2.46
C ASN A 137 13.91 -19.59 -1.15
N THR A 138 14.12 -18.94 0.00
CA THR A 138 13.94 -19.50 1.34
C THR A 138 12.62 -19.08 2.02
N LEU A 139 11.64 -18.59 1.25
CA LEU A 139 10.41 -17.97 1.75
C LEU A 139 9.69 -18.80 2.83
N ARG A 140 9.45 -20.09 2.58
CA ARG A 140 8.77 -20.98 3.54
C ARG A 140 9.53 -21.10 4.87
N GLY A 141 10.85 -21.23 4.82
CA GLY A 141 11.69 -21.26 6.01
C GLY A 141 11.58 -19.98 6.83
N ASN A 142 11.64 -18.82 6.16
CA ASN A 142 11.50 -17.52 6.81
C ASN A 142 10.13 -17.34 7.48
N ILE A 143 9.05 -17.75 6.80
CA ILE A 143 7.69 -17.71 7.36
C ILE A 143 7.58 -18.57 8.62
N ASN A 144 8.09 -19.80 8.57
CA ASN A 144 8.06 -20.71 9.72
C ASN A 144 8.85 -20.15 10.91
N TRP A 145 10.03 -19.59 10.67
CA TRP A 145 10.83 -18.93 11.71
C TRP A 145 10.11 -17.74 12.33
N MET A 146 9.37 -16.97 11.53
CA MET A 146 8.58 -15.85 12.06
C MET A 146 7.42 -16.34 12.94
N HIS A 147 6.68 -17.37 12.51
CA HIS A 147 5.60 -17.95 13.33
C HIS A 147 6.10 -18.52 14.66
N ALA A 148 7.25 -19.19 14.66
CA ALA A 148 7.85 -19.73 15.88
C ALA A 148 8.28 -18.63 16.87
N ARG A 149 8.61 -17.43 16.37
CA ARG A 149 9.11 -16.31 17.17
C ARG A 149 8.02 -15.30 17.56
N GLU A 150 6.91 -15.25 16.83
CA GLU A 150 5.87 -14.22 16.98
C GLU A 150 5.36 -14.09 18.42
N SER A 151 5.09 -15.22 19.08
CA SER A 151 4.61 -15.24 20.48
C SER A 151 5.66 -14.80 21.51
N LEU A 152 6.94 -14.81 21.14
CA LEU A 152 8.06 -14.42 21.99
C LEU A 152 8.46 -12.95 21.82
N MET A 153 7.99 -12.28 20.76
CA MET A 153 8.34 -10.89 20.48
C MET A 153 7.75 -9.96 21.51
N LYS A 154 8.61 -9.17 22.16
CA LYS A 154 8.25 -8.09 23.06
C LYS A 154 9.07 -6.87 22.72
N SER A 155 8.42 -5.71 22.72
CA SER A 155 9.08 -4.40 22.61
C SER A 155 8.84 -3.63 23.90
N LYS A 156 9.81 -2.80 24.29
CA LYS A 156 9.74 -1.97 25.49
C LYS A 156 8.73 -0.84 25.34
#